data_AF-A0A7V8CZR5-F1
#
_entry.id   AF-A0A7V8CZR5-F1
#
_cell.length_a   1.000
_cell.length_b   1.000
_cell.length_c   1.000
_cell.angle_alpha   90.00
_cell.angle_beta   90.00
_cell.angle_gamma   90.00
#
_symmetry.space_group_name_H-M   'P 1'
#
loop_
_entity.id
_entity.type
_entity.pdbx_description
1 polymer ?
#
loop_
_entity_poly.entity_id
_entity_poly.type
_entity_poly.pdbx_seq_one_letter_code
_entity_poly.pdbx_strand_id
1 'polypeptide(L)'
;MQPRDRPHVVGLPLLWRGRHRAGHAPALPPRPRDAASGGAEALDTGRAGMRLRRAAPRGGSARHLFIALKGSDMVAFSPRIQRALSGALLGGALFLTASCGPTGTVSTIASATAEGSTTSGATTQATAAPAAAEATAAPAAEATATASAASRSMGDPSAPIKVVVYSDFQCPYCAMFAEQAMPEIKKNYIDTGKVSFEFRDFPLSEIHSSAVLAAHVANCAAVQGSFYPMHDRLFKGQTDKEWGTSNLSQDFSTMLGYARELKLDEKALQTCVQSQQFATQIESDYREGTAAGVQSTPSFTVNGTLVVGAQPYDTWKKTFDDELAKLGK
;
A
#
# COMPACT_ATOMS: atom_id res chain seq x y z
N MET A 1 12.91 -68.98 -33.42
CA MET A 1 13.93 -69.67 -32.58
C MET A 1 14.21 -68.82 -31.34
N GLN A 2 13.83 -69.30 -30.16
CA GLN A 2 14.44 -68.96 -28.85
C GLN A 2 15.85 -69.61 -28.76
N PRO A 3 16.74 -69.35 -27.76
CA PRO A 3 16.51 -69.08 -26.30
C PRO A 3 17.31 -67.88 -25.72
N ARG A 4 16.90 -67.19 -24.64
CA ARG A 4 17.01 -67.46 -23.18
C ARG A 4 18.43 -67.78 -22.68
N ASP A 5 18.97 -66.92 -21.81
CA ASP A 5 19.46 -67.30 -20.46
C ASP A 5 19.87 -66.08 -19.57
N ARG A 6 19.33 -66.07 -18.34
CA ARG A 6 19.87 -65.54 -17.06
C ARG A 6 20.12 -66.80 -16.18
N PRO A 7 20.79 -66.81 -15.00
CA PRO A 7 21.15 -65.71 -14.06
C PRO A 7 22.56 -65.90 -13.43
N HIS A 8 22.95 -65.10 -12.42
CA HIS A 8 23.49 -65.60 -11.13
C HIS A 8 23.75 -64.45 -10.13
N VAL A 9 23.37 -64.72 -8.89
CA VAL A 9 23.46 -63.93 -7.66
C VAL A 9 24.58 -64.51 -6.80
N VAL A 10 25.46 -63.66 -6.24
CA VAL A 10 26.30 -63.90 -5.04
C VAL A 10 26.60 -62.49 -4.49
N GLY A 11 26.49 -62.10 -3.23
CA GLY A 11 26.45 -62.78 -1.94
C GLY A 11 27.26 -61.90 -0.97
N LEU A 12 26.59 -61.31 0.02
CA LEU A 12 27.18 -60.56 1.16
C LEU A 12 28.16 -61.44 1.97
N PRO A 13 29.12 -60.88 2.73
CA PRO A 13 28.82 -60.59 4.15
C PRO A 13 29.53 -59.38 4.81
N LEU A 14 28.77 -58.75 5.72
CA LEU A 14 29.07 -58.37 7.11
C LEU A 14 30.51 -58.03 7.54
N LEU A 15 30.68 -56.86 8.16
CA LEU A 15 31.12 -56.65 9.56
C LEU A 15 31.87 -55.31 9.69
N TRP A 16 31.24 -54.29 10.28
CA TRP A 16 32.00 -53.33 11.10
C TRP A 16 31.18 -52.84 12.29
N ARG A 17 31.68 -53.18 13.48
CA ARG A 17 31.19 -52.76 14.80
C ARG A 17 31.92 -51.48 15.24
N GLY A 18 31.12 -50.51 15.69
CA GLY A 18 31.28 -49.86 17.00
C GLY A 18 32.22 -48.66 17.10
N ARG A 19 31.70 -47.53 17.59
CA ARG A 19 31.75 -47.15 19.02
C ARG A 19 31.12 -45.77 19.23
N HIS A 20 30.15 -45.71 20.15
CA HIS A 20 29.55 -44.49 20.69
C HIS A 20 30.56 -43.69 21.52
N ARG A 21 30.53 -42.36 21.39
CA ARG A 21 30.87 -41.42 22.48
C ARG A 21 29.81 -40.33 22.56
N ALA A 22 29.13 -40.30 23.70
CA ALA A 22 28.32 -39.18 24.17
C ALA A 22 29.24 -38.07 24.70
N GLY A 23 28.84 -36.81 24.51
CA GLY A 23 29.58 -35.64 25.00
C GLY A 23 28.73 -34.37 25.01
N HIS A 24 28.15 -34.11 26.18
CA HIS A 24 27.83 -32.82 26.81
C HIS A 24 26.98 -31.75 26.07
N ALA A 25 25.74 -31.63 26.53
CA ALA A 25 24.91 -30.43 26.46
C ALA A 25 25.30 -29.43 27.59
N PRO A 26 25.33 -28.10 27.33
CA PRO A 26 25.57 -27.10 28.36
C PRO A 26 24.31 -26.80 29.20
N ALA A 27 24.54 -26.63 30.50
CA ALA A 27 23.55 -26.39 31.54
C ALA A 27 22.92 -24.98 31.47
N LEU A 28 21.60 -24.92 31.68
CA LEU A 28 20.81 -23.69 31.86
C LEU A 28 20.99 -23.13 33.29
N PRO A 29 21.03 -21.80 33.47
CA PRO A 29 21.08 -21.18 34.80
C PRO A 29 19.72 -21.27 35.54
N PRO A 30 19.72 -21.30 36.88
CA PRO A 30 18.52 -21.48 37.69
C PRO A 30 17.61 -20.24 37.70
N ARG A 31 16.30 -20.49 37.65
CA ARG A 31 15.24 -19.49 37.90
C ARG A 31 15.17 -19.16 39.41
N PRO A 32 15.00 -17.89 39.80
CA PRO A 32 14.67 -17.55 41.18
C PRO A 32 13.23 -17.98 41.51
N ARG A 33 13.07 -18.58 42.69
CA ARG A 33 11.79 -19.00 43.29
C ARG A 33 11.01 -17.80 43.81
N ASP A 34 9.70 -17.93 43.69
CA ASP A 34 8.68 -17.10 44.31
C ASP A 34 8.86 -16.98 45.83
N ALA A 35 8.78 -15.75 46.33
CA ALA A 35 8.51 -15.45 47.73
C ALA A 35 7.10 -14.85 47.81
N ALA A 36 6.22 -15.56 48.50
CA ALA A 36 4.91 -15.09 48.89
C ALA A 36 4.96 -14.36 50.24
N SER A 37 3.97 -13.48 50.43
CA SER A 37 3.42 -12.95 51.68
C SER A 37 4.11 -11.77 52.39
N GLY A 38 3.32 -10.71 52.61
CA GLY A 38 3.53 -9.75 53.69
C GLY A 38 3.06 -8.31 53.41
N GLY A 39 1.92 -7.91 53.99
CA GLY A 39 1.74 -6.56 54.53
C GLY A 39 0.95 -5.55 53.69
N ALA A 40 -0.35 -5.48 53.96
CA ALA A 40 -1.11 -4.24 53.80
C ALA A 40 -0.79 -3.31 54.98
N GLU A 41 -0.39 -2.08 54.73
CA GLU A 41 -0.63 -0.96 55.65
C GLU A 41 -0.98 0.30 54.84
N ALA A 42 -2.05 0.93 55.28
CA ALA A 42 -2.59 2.18 54.79
C ALA A 42 -2.08 3.34 55.66
N LEU A 43 -2.25 4.54 55.10
CA LEU A 43 -2.21 5.87 55.76
C LEU A 43 -0.80 6.45 56.03
N ASP A 44 -0.45 7.51 55.29
CA ASP A 44 -0.31 8.82 55.94
C ASP A 44 -0.38 9.96 54.91
N THR A 45 -1.16 10.97 55.27
CA THR A 45 -1.43 12.22 54.57
C THR A 45 -0.35 13.25 54.87
N GLY A 46 0.51 13.57 53.90
CA GLY A 46 1.63 14.50 54.09
C GLY A 46 1.67 15.64 53.08
N ARG A 47 0.80 16.64 53.28
CA ARG A 47 0.77 17.92 52.56
C ARG A 47 2.04 18.73 52.87
N ALA A 48 2.90 18.98 51.88
CA ALA A 48 3.93 20.02 51.98
C ALA A 48 4.12 20.72 50.63
N GLY A 49 3.55 21.92 50.51
CA GLY A 49 3.81 22.81 49.40
C GLY A 49 5.23 23.38 49.48
N MET A 50 5.94 23.40 48.35
CA MET A 50 7.17 24.15 48.24
C MET A 50 7.17 25.01 46.96
N ARG A 51 6.76 26.25 47.21
CA ARG A 51 7.15 27.53 46.61
C ARG A 51 8.03 27.47 45.35
N LEU A 52 7.43 27.94 44.27
CA LEU A 52 8.06 28.57 43.10
C LEU A 52 9.27 29.43 43.50
N ARG A 53 10.45 29.06 43.02
CA ARG A 53 11.59 29.98 42.90
C ARG A 53 11.84 30.22 41.41
N ARG A 54 11.40 31.38 40.93
CA ARG A 54 11.88 32.00 39.68
C ARG A 54 13.37 32.28 39.84
N ALA A 55 14.17 31.75 38.92
CA ALA A 55 15.56 32.17 38.72
C ALA A 55 15.81 32.36 37.21
N ALA A 56 15.72 33.62 36.78
CA ALA A 56 16.54 34.20 35.71
C ALA A 56 17.45 35.22 36.40
N PRO A 57 18.63 35.65 35.89
CA PRO A 57 18.97 35.83 34.46
C PRO A 57 20.43 35.50 34.09
N ARG A 58 20.75 35.59 32.78
CA ARG A 58 22.03 35.97 32.12
C ARG A 58 21.94 35.44 30.68
N GLY A 59 21.90 36.23 29.62
CA GLY A 59 22.73 37.40 29.34
C GLY A 59 24.02 36.93 28.64
N GLY A 60 23.91 36.42 27.41
CA GLY A 60 25.04 35.88 26.63
C GLY A 60 24.90 36.25 25.16
N SER A 61 25.67 37.27 24.77
CA SER A 61 25.85 37.76 23.40
C SER A 61 26.52 36.68 22.54
N ALA A 62 25.85 36.24 21.46
CA ALA A 62 26.49 35.46 20.40
C ALA A 62 26.54 36.33 19.14
N ARG A 63 27.77 36.64 18.77
CA ARG A 63 28.18 37.57 17.73
C ARG A 63 27.88 36.97 16.36
N HIS A 64 27.54 37.87 15.45
CA HIS A 64 27.35 37.63 14.03
C HIS A 64 28.57 36.91 13.43
N LEU A 65 28.35 35.77 12.80
CA LEU A 65 29.28 35.19 11.85
C LEU A 65 28.55 35.07 10.51
N PHE A 66 28.62 36.15 9.73
CA PHE A 66 28.34 36.13 8.31
C PHE A 66 29.43 35.31 7.61
N ILE A 67 29.12 34.07 7.22
CA ILE A 67 29.91 33.35 6.23
C ILE A 67 29.25 33.60 4.88
N ALA A 68 29.89 34.45 4.09
CA ALA A 68 29.60 34.61 2.67
C ALA A 68 30.11 33.37 1.92
N LEU A 69 29.20 32.62 1.31
CA LEU A 69 29.53 31.72 0.21
C LEU A 69 28.84 32.23 -1.06
N LYS A 70 29.69 32.53 -2.03
CA LYS A 70 29.41 32.99 -3.39
C LYS A 70 28.85 31.83 -4.23
N GLY A 71 28.18 32.19 -5.34
CA GLY A 71 27.44 31.33 -6.29
C GLY A 71 28.22 30.13 -6.84
N SER A 72 27.63 29.19 -7.58
CA SER A 72 26.60 29.25 -8.64
C SER A 72 25.89 27.86 -8.64
N ASP A 73 24.73 27.55 -9.21
CA ASP A 73 24.09 27.88 -10.48
C ASP A 73 22.57 27.72 -10.32
N MET A 74 21.80 28.74 -10.66
CA MET A 74 20.35 28.64 -10.80
C MET A 74 19.99 28.67 -12.28
N VAL A 75 19.48 27.55 -12.79
CA VAL A 75 18.78 27.50 -14.08
C VAL A 75 17.38 28.06 -13.85
N ALA A 76 17.21 29.35 -14.15
CA ALA A 76 15.93 30.04 -14.08
C ALA A 76 15.09 29.77 -15.35
N PHE A 77 13.89 29.23 -15.11
CA PHE A 77 12.84 29.01 -16.09
C PHE A 77 12.21 30.38 -16.47
N SER A 78 12.14 30.70 -17.76
CA SER A 78 11.61 31.97 -18.28
C SER A 78 10.10 31.91 -18.49
N PRO A 79 9.29 32.84 -17.94
CA PRO A 79 7.90 33.03 -18.38
C PRO A 79 7.87 34.11 -19.47
N ARG A 80 7.66 33.71 -20.72
CA ARG A 80 7.23 34.62 -21.79
C ARG A 80 5.78 34.29 -22.10
N ILE A 81 4.88 35.23 -21.86
CA ILE A 81 3.81 35.70 -22.76
C ILE A 81 3.00 36.72 -21.95
N GLN A 82 3.16 38.01 -22.29
CA GLN A 82 2.15 39.00 -21.97
C GLN A 82 2.18 40.12 -23.01
N ARG A 83 1.00 40.69 -23.22
CA ARG A 83 0.59 41.81 -24.09
C ARG A 83 -0.07 41.31 -25.40
N ALA A 84 -1.26 41.73 -25.78
CA ALA A 84 -2.01 42.92 -25.39
C ALA A 84 -3.52 42.71 -25.60
N LEU A 85 -4.35 43.46 -24.88
CA LEU A 85 -5.29 44.45 -25.45
C LEU A 85 -6.02 45.14 -24.29
N SER A 86 -5.93 46.46 -24.27
CA SER A 86 -6.60 47.36 -23.34
C SER A 86 -7.61 48.22 -24.09
N GLY A 87 -8.69 48.57 -23.39
CA GLY A 87 -9.59 49.69 -23.71
C GLY A 87 -10.90 49.27 -24.37
N ALA A 88 -12.06 49.83 -24.06
CA ALA A 88 -12.43 50.90 -23.15
C ALA A 88 -13.98 50.84 -23.03
N LEU A 89 -14.53 50.88 -21.82
CA LEU A 89 -15.26 52.01 -21.21
C LEU A 89 -16.75 52.18 -21.60
N LEU A 90 -17.52 52.37 -20.52
CA LEU A 90 -18.70 53.23 -20.34
C LEU A 90 -20.07 52.72 -20.82
N GLY A 91 -20.93 52.50 -19.82
CA GLY A 91 -22.07 53.41 -19.67
C GLY A 91 -23.45 52.77 -19.55
N GLY A 92 -24.00 52.84 -18.33
CA GLY A 92 -25.37 53.31 -18.12
C GLY A 92 -26.50 52.27 -18.07
N ALA A 93 -27.13 52.19 -16.89
CA ALA A 93 -28.56 52.52 -16.68
C ALA A 93 -29.62 51.83 -17.58
N LEU A 94 -30.78 51.34 -17.13
CA LEU A 94 -31.53 51.48 -15.90
C LEU A 94 -32.93 50.86 -16.21
N PHE A 95 -33.47 50.09 -15.27
CA PHE A 95 -34.89 49.83 -15.02
C PHE A 95 -35.82 49.01 -15.95
N LEU A 96 -36.72 48.32 -15.23
CA LEU A 96 -38.12 47.95 -15.48
C LEU A 96 -38.47 46.53 -16.01
N THR A 97 -38.77 45.67 -15.03
CA THR A 97 -40.00 44.86 -14.84
C THR A 97 -40.79 44.37 -16.07
N ALA A 98 -41.05 43.06 -16.15
CA ALA A 98 -42.40 42.47 -16.00
C ALA A 98 -42.45 40.95 -16.33
N SER A 99 -43.03 40.22 -15.39
CA SER A 99 -43.77 38.95 -15.47
C SER A 99 -44.32 38.51 -16.84
N CYS A 100 -44.20 37.21 -17.17
CA CYS A 100 -45.31 36.21 -17.15
C CYS A 100 -45.04 35.02 -18.11
N GLY A 101 -45.02 33.80 -17.56
CA GLY A 101 -45.79 32.64 -18.03
C GLY A 101 -45.45 31.88 -19.35
N PRO A 102 -45.72 30.56 -19.42
CA PRO A 102 -45.22 29.66 -20.47
C PRO A 102 -46.28 29.20 -21.47
N THR A 103 -45.88 28.86 -22.69
CA THR A 103 -46.48 27.87 -23.62
C THR A 103 -45.44 27.69 -24.74
N GLY A 104 -44.94 26.51 -25.07
CA GLY A 104 -45.67 25.38 -25.63
C GLY A 104 -45.27 25.26 -27.11
N THR A 105 -44.60 24.18 -27.50
CA THR A 105 -44.85 23.38 -28.72
C THR A 105 -43.66 22.45 -29.01
N VAL A 106 -44.01 21.18 -29.17
CA VAL A 106 -43.20 20.11 -29.75
C VAL A 106 -43.25 20.24 -31.27
N SER A 107 -42.11 20.05 -31.95
CA SER A 107 -42.11 19.50 -33.32
C SER A 107 -40.78 18.81 -33.64
N THR A 108 -40.95 17.53 -33.92
CA THR A 108 -40.05 16.58 -34.60
C THR A 108 -39.85 16.93 -36.07
N ILE A 109 -38.65 16.69 -36.61
CA ILE A 109 -38.31 16.11 -37.94
C ILE A 109 -36.76 15.95 -37.96
N ALA A 110 -36.14 14.77 -38.06
CA ALA A 110 -36.05 13.78 -39.15
C ALA A 110 -35.03 14.12 -40.26
N SER A 111 -34.13 13.15 -40.47
CA SER A 111 -33.31 12.83 -41.67
C SER A 111 -32.11 13.73 -42.00
N ALA A 112 -30.86 13.25 -41.93
CA ALA A 112 -30.17 12.28 -42.78
C ALA A 112 -29.82 12.83 -44.18
N THR A 113 -28.50 12.92 -44.48
CA THR A 113 -27.78 12.43 -45.69
C THR A 113 -26.46 13.19 -45.84
N ALA A 114 -25.34 12.47 -45.93
CA ALA A 114 -24.11 12.98 -46.51
C ALA A 114 -23.47 11.85 -47.35
N GLU A 115 -23.68 11.92 -48.67
CA GLU A 115 -22.81 11.39 -49.72
C GLU A 115 -21.52 12.26 -49.72
N GLY A 116 -20.30 11.82 -50.01
CA GLY A 116 -19.82 10.86 -51.00
C GLY A 116 -18.96 11.62 -52.04
N SER A 117 -17.65 11.32 -52.11
CA SER A 117 -16.73 11.41 -53.29
C SER A 117 -15.26 11.53 -52.81
N THR A 118 -14.36 10.54 -52.97
CA THR A 118 -13.62 10.10 -54.20
C THR A 118 -12.71 11.22 -54.75
N THR A 119 -11.48 11.07 -55.24
CA THR A 119 -10.52 9.97 -55.55
C THR A 119 -9.21 10.69 -55.95
N SER A 120 -8.00 10.16 -55.74
CA SER A 120 -7.13 9.48 -56.75
C SER A 120 -5.69 9.94 -56.42
N GLY A 121 -4.64 9.11 -56.25
CA GLY A 121 -4.00 8.16 -57.17
C GLY A 121 -2.48 8.49 -57.16
N ALA A 122 -1.64 7.69 -56.49
CA ALA A 122 -0.81 6.59 -57.03
C ALA A 122 0.56 7.05 -57.59
N THR A 123 1.66 6.42 -57.15
CA THR A 123 2.57 5.57 -57.97
C THR A 123 3.76 5.02 -57.15
N THR A 124 4.07 3.77 -57.47
CA THR A 124 4.98 2.73 -56.96
C THR A 124 6.49 3.00 -57.15
N GLN A 125 7.35 2.41 -56.30
CA GLN A 125 8.46 1.55 -56.76
C GLN A 125 9.15 0.77 -55.63
N ALA A 126 9.48 -0.48 -55.95
CA ALA A 126 10.20 -1.45 -55.12
C ALA A 126 11.66 -1.60 -55.58
N THR A 127 12.60 -1.88 -54.68
CA THR A 127 13.90 -2.51 -55.01
C THR A 127 14.42 -3.31 -53.79
N ALA A 128 15.15 -4.38 -54.09
CA ALA A 128 15.40 -5.59 -53.32
C ALA A 128 16.48 -5.53 -52.22
N ALA A 129 16.51 -6.62 -51.43
CA ALA A 129 17.40 -6.95 -50.30
C ALA A 129 18.88 -7.19 -50.68
N PRO A 130 19.76 -7.32 -49.66
CA PRO A 130 20.42 -8.63 -49.48
C PRO A 130 20.50 -9.13 -48.02
N ALA A 131 21.07 -10.34 -47.93
CA ALA A 131 21.03 -11.37 -46.91
C ALA A 131 21.70 -11.12 -45.54
N ALA A 132 21.18 -11.87 -44.56
CA ALA A 132 21.84 -12.64 -43.51
C ALA A 132 22.81 -11.97 -42.52
N ALA A 133 22.35 -11.86 -41.27
CA ALA A 133 23.14 -12.19 -40.08
C ALA A 133 22.18 -12.77 -39.02
N GLU A 134 22.35 -14.06 -38.71
CA GLU A 134 21.74 -14.71 -37.55
C GLU A 134 22.33 -14.13 -36.27
N ALA A 135 21.48 -13.58 -35.41
CA ALA A 135 21.79 -13.36 -34.01
C ALA A 135 20.65 -13.96 -33.19
N THR A 136 20.91 -15.15 -32.67
CA THR A 136 20.10 -15.80 -31.64
C THR A 136 20.18 -14.95 -30.37
N ALA A 137 19.13 -14.18 -30.08
CA ALA A 137 18.92 -13.57 -28.78
C ALA A 137 17.58 -14.07 -28.24
N ALA A 138 17.66 -14.77 -27.12
CA ALA A 138 16.53 -15.32 -26.38
C ALA A 138 15.42 -14.27 -26.15
N PRO A 139 14.15 -14.67 -26.04
CA PRO A 139 13.11 -13.74 -25.65
C PRO A 139 13.42 -13.25 -24.23
N ALA A 140 13.85 -12.01 -24.10
CA ALA A 140 13.77 -11.28 -22.86
C ALA A 140 12.29 -11.16 -22.54
N ALA A 141 11.81 -12.06 -21.69
CA ALA A 141 10.51 -11.91 -21.07
C ALA A 141 10.56 -10.64 -20.22
N GLU A 142 10.07 -9.53 -20.76
CA GLU A 142 9.51 -8.45 -19.98
C GLU A 142 8.29 -9.00 -19.24
N ALA A 143 8.54 -9.72 -18.15
CA ALA A 143 7.53 -9.99 -17.16
C ALA A 143 7.35 -8.68 -16.39
N THR A 144 6.42 -7.84 -16.86
CA THR A 144 5.74 -6.87 -16.02
C THR A 144 5.16 -7.65 -14.84
N ALA A 145 5.91 -7.68 -13.74
CA ALA A 145 5.47 -8.31 -12.51
C ALA A 145 4.31 -7.45 -11.95
N THR A 146 3.09 -7.77 -12.36
CA THR A 146 1.90 -7.31 -11.66
C THR A 146 1.85 -8.08 -10.34
N ALA A 147 1.92 -7.36 -9.22
CA ALA A 147 1.42 -7.88 -7.96
C ALA A 147 -0.05 -8.25 -8.19
N SER A 148 -0.32 -9.54 -8.34
CA SER A 148 -1.69 -10.01 -8.57
C SER A 148 -2.54 -9.74 -7.32
N ALA A 149 -3.87 -9.61 -7.46
CA ALA A 149 -4.79 -9.51 -6.33
C ALA A 149 -4.55 -10.61 -5.27
N ALA A 150 -4.07 -11.79 -5.69
CA ALA A 150 -3.69 -12.88 -4.80
C ALA A 150 -2.54 -12.53 -3.83
N SER A 151 -1.58 -11.70 -4.25
CA SER A 151 -0.45 -11.27 -3.40
C SER A 151 -0.86 -10.32 -2.27
N ARG A 152 -2.03 -9.69 -2.39
CA ARG A 152 -2.63 -8.77 -1.41
C ARG A 152 -3.84 -9.38 -0.70
N SER A 153 -3.98 -10.70 -0.81
CA SER A 153 -5.09 -11.44 -0.22
C SER A 153 -4.59 -12.44 0.84
N MET A 154 -5.41 -12.70 1.86
CA MET A 154 -5.21 -13.75 2.86
C MET A 154 -6.45 -14.65 2.94
N GLY A 155 -6.23 -15.88 3.39
CA GLY A 155 -7.28 -16.88 3.58
C GLY A 155 -7.58 -17.68 2.33
N ASP A 156 -8.58 -18.55 2.42
CA ASP A 156 -9.02 -19.39 1.32
C ASP A 156 -9.80 -18.53 0.29
N PRO A 157 -9.39 -18.48 -1.00
CA PRO A 157 -10.14 -17.81 -2.06
C PRO A 157 -11.55 -18.39 -2.29
N SER A 158 -11.88 -19.54 -1.71
CA SER A 158 -13.20 -20.18 -1.71
C SER A 158 -14.00 -19.94 -0.43
N ALA A 159 -13.44 -19.20 0.54
CA ALA A 159 -14.11 -18.89 1.80
C ALA A 159 -15.46 -18.21 1.55
N PRO A 160 -16.51 -18.55 2.34
CA PRO A 160 -17.86 -18.06 2.12
C PRO A 160 -18.01 -16.54 2.30
N ILE A 161 -17.20 -15.93 3.16
CA ILE A 161 -17.21 -14.49 3.39
C ILE A 161 -16.07 -13.86 2.60
N LYS A 162 -16.40 -12.90 1.74
CA LYS A 162 -15.45 -12.06 1.00
C LYS A 162 -15.36 -10.70 1.65
N VAL A 163 -14.17 -10.34 2.13
CA VAL A 163 -13.87 -9.03 2.68
C VAL A 163 -12.87 -8.34 1.78
N VAL A 164 -13.21 -7.15 1.31
CA VAL A 164 -12.25 -6.23 0.69
C VAL A 164 -12.08 -5.05 1.63
N VAL A 165 -10.85 -4.73 2.04
CA VAL A 165 -10.53 -3.51 2.77
C VAL A 165 -9.96 -2.46 1.82
N TYR A 166 -10.49 -1.25 1.90
CA TYR A 166 -9.95 -0.05 1.27
C TYR A 166 -9.23 0.75 2.34
N SER A 167 -7.92 0.85 2.22
CA SER A 167 -7.06 1.34 3.30
C SER A 167 -5.99 2.31 2.81
N ASP A 168 -5.58 3.18 3.72
CA ASP A 168 -4.50 4.14 3.55
C ASP A 168 -3.46 3.89 4.63
N PHE A 169 -2.22 3.61 4.22
CA PHE A 169 -1.12 3.33 5.15
C PHE A 169 -0.80 4.48 6.11
N GLN A 170 -1.11 5.74 5.75
CA GLN A 170 -0.88 6.90 6.61
C GLN A 170 -2.09 7.23 7.50
N CYS A 171 -3.24 6.59 7.29
CA CYS A 171 -4.44 6.83 8.08
C CYS A 171 -4.33 6.19 9.48
N PRO A 172 -4.51 6.95 10.58
CA PRO A 172 -4.40 6.42 11.95
C PRO A 172 -5.48 5.40 12.29
N TYR A 173 -6.68 5.50 11.71
CA TYR A 173 -7.72 4.50 11.91
C TYR A 173 -7.41 3.19 11.17
N CYS A 174 -6.70 3.26 10.04
CA CYS A 174 -6.25 2.05 9.34
C CYS A 174 -5.21 1.30 10.18
N ALA A 175 -4.22 2.01 10.72
CA ALA A 175 -3.24 1.43 11.64
C ALA A 175 -3.92 0.83 12.88
N MET A 176 -4.86 1.55 13.49
CA MET A 176 -5.63 1.05 14.63
C MET A 176 -6.36 -0.27 14.31
N PHE A 177 -7.02 -0.36 13.16
CA PHE A 177 -7.67 -1.61 12.72
C PHE A 177 -6.65 -2.74 12.53
N ALA A 178 -5.55 -2.46 11.82
CA ALA A 178 -4.49 -3.42 11.53
C ALA A 178 -3.82 -3.98 12.80
N GLU A 179 -3.65 -3.15 13.83
CA GLU A 179 -3.01 -3.57 15.09
C GLU A 179 -3.98 -4.24 16.08
N GLN A 180 -5.25 -3.83 16.10
CA GLN A 180 -6.16 -4.23 17.17
C GLN A 180 -7.17 -5.30 16.74
N ALA A 181 -7.84 -5.12 15.61
CA ALA A 181 -8.92 -6.03 15.18
C ALA A 181 -8.40 -7.12 14.24
N MET A 182 -7.51 -6.75 13.32
CA MET A 182 -7.02 -7.66 12.28
C MET A 182 -6.35 -8.94 12.82
N PRO A 183 -5.58 -8.96 13.92
CA PRO A 183 -4.97 -10.19 14.43
C PRO A 183 -6.01 -11.23 14.88
N GLU A 184 -7.06 -10.79 15.57
CA GLU A 184 -8.15 -11.67 16.02
C GLU A 184 -9.04 -12.10 14.85
N ILE A 185 -9.32 -11.21 13.88
CA ILE A 185 -10.01 -11.56 12.63
C ILE A 185 -9.22 -12.65 11.88
N LYS A 186 -7.91 -12.44 11.73
CA LYS A 186 -7.05 -13.38 11.01
C LYS A 186 -7.09 -14.75 11.66
N LYS A 187 -6.83 -14.81 12.96
CA LYS A 187 -6.80 -16.05 13.74
C LYS A 187 -8.13 -16.80 13.71
N ASN A 188 -9.24 -16.11 13.92
CA ASN A 188 -10.53 -16.77 14.16
C ASN A 188 -11.33 -17.04 12.88
N TYR A 189 -11.08 -16.28 11.79
CA TYR A 189 -11.88 -16.35 10.57
C TYR A 189 -11.07 -16.59 9.29
N ILE A 190 -9.90 -15.96 9.13
CA ILE A 190 -9.12 -16.10 7.89
C ILE A 190 -8.37 -17.43 7.89
N ASP A 191 -7.63 -17.70 8.96
CA ASP A 191 -6.83 -18.93 9.12
C ASP A 191 -7.72 -20.18 9.24
N THR A 192 -9.00 -20.00 9.56
CA THR A 192 -10.00 -21.07 9.63
C THR A 192 -10.77 -21.27 8.32
N GLY A 193 -10.43 -20.53 7.26
CA GLY A 193 -11.06 -20.65 5.93
C GLY A 193 -12.48 -20.08 5.85
N LYS A 194 -12.91 -19.29 6.83
CA LYS A 194 -14.24 -18.66 6.86
C LYS A 194 -14.28 -17.33 6.11
N VAL A 195 -13.17 -16.60 6.10
CA VAL A 195 -13.02 -15.30 5.43
C VAL A 195 -11.87 -15.33 4.43
N SER A 196 -12.14 -14.82 3.23
CA SER A 196 -11.14 -14.36 2.26
C SER A 196 -11.01 -12.86 2.42
N PHE A 197 -9.80 -12.36 2.64
CA PHE A 197 -9.55 -10.95 2.94
C PHE A 197 -8.61 -10.36 1.90
N GLU A 198 -9.03 -9.34 1.18
CA GLU A 198 -8.25 -8.65 0.14
C GLU A 198 -7.99 -7.20 0.56
N PHE A 199 -6.75 -6.74 0.41
CA PHE A 199 -6.37 -5.35 0.61
C PHE A 199 -6.39 -4.58 -0.72
N ARG A 200 -6.97 -3.38 -0.69
CA ARG A 200 -6.96 -2.41 -1.79
C ARG A 200 -6.48 -1.06 -1.32
N ASP A 201 -5.60 -0.46 -2.11
CA ASP A 201 -5.04 0.84 -1.85
C ASP A 201 -6.13 1.93 -2.01
N PHE A 202 -6.30 2.77 -0.98
CA PHE A 202 -7.18 3.93 -1.01
C PHE A 202 -6.48 5.15 -0.39
N PRO A 203 -5.35 5.60 -0.95
CA PRO A 203 -4.58 6.70 -0.38
C PRO A 203 -5.38 8.02 -0.43
N LEU A 204 -5.56 8.67 0.71
CA LEU A 204 -6.21 9.98 0.84
C LEU A 204 -5.19 11.09 0.62
N SER A 205 -4.65 11.18 -0.60
CA SER A 205 -3.49 12.03 -0.96
C SER A 205 -3.64 13.52 -0.60
N GLU A 206 -4.87 14.02 -0.55
CA GLU A 206 -5.16 15.42 -0.19
C GLU A 206 -4.80 15.76 1.26
N ILE A 207 -4.79 14.78 2.16
CA ILE A 207 -4.50 14.98 3.59
C ILE A 207 -3.35 14.12 4.09
N HIS A 208 -2.94 13.10 3.33
CA HIS A 208 -1.88 12.17 3.67
C HIS A 208 -0.80 12.17 2.57
N SER A 209 0.16 13.07 2.72
CA SER A 209 1.21 13.33 1.73
C SER A 209 2.04 12.10 1.34
N SER A 210 2.21 11.14 2.25
CA SER A 210 3.03 9.94 2.10
C SER A 210 2.23 8.68 1.78
N ALA A 211 0.90 8.76 1.70
CA ALA A 211 0.03 7.59 1.50
C ALA A 211 0.34 6.84 0.19
N VAL A 212 0.50 7.58 -0.92
CA VAL A 212 0.80 7.00 -2.24
C VAL A 212 2.18 6.34 -2.25
N LEU A 213 3.18 6.96 -1.58
CA LEU A 213 4.52 6.39 -1.44
C LEU A 213 4.47 5.07 -0.65
N ALA A 214 3.77 5.04 0.48
CA ALA A 214 3.62 3.84 1.29
C ALA A 214 2.88 2.71 0.53
N ALA A 215 1.84 3.05 -0.23
CA ALA A 215 1.15 2.11 -1.12
C ALA A 215 2.12 1.50 -2.15
N HIS A 216 2.94 2.33 -2.82
CA HIS A 216 3.97 1.83 -3.73
C HIS A 216 4.95 0.87 -3.03
N VAL A 217 5.44 1.23 -1.84
CA VAL A 217 6.35 0.38 -1.06
C VAL A 217 5.73 -0.99 -0.75
N ALA A 218 4.48 -1.01 -0.28
CA ALA A 218 3.78 -2.26 0.02
C ALA A 218 3.60 -3.13 -1.23
N ASN A 219 3.15 -2.54 -2.35
CA ASN A 219 2.98 -3.27 -3.60
C ASN A 219 4.32 -3.75 -4.20
N CYS A 220 5.39 -2.97 -4.09
CA CYS A 220 6.73 -3.40 -4.50
C CYS A 220 7.27 -4.52 -3.60
N ALA A 221 6.93 -4.55 -2.31
CA ALA A 221 7.22 -5.68 -1.44
C ALA A 221 6.40 -6.93 -1.81
N ALA A 222 5.20 -6.77 -2.38
CA ALA A 222 4.38 -7.88 -2.87
C ALA A 222 5.06 -8.66 -4.02
N VAL A 223 5.79 -7.97 -4.90
CA VAL A 223 6.59 -8.61 -5.97
C VAL A 223 7.64 -9.56 -5.38
N GLN A 224 8.09 -9.28 -4.16
CA GLN A 224 9.04 -10.10 -3.41
C GLN A 224 8.34 -11.06 -2.41
N GLY A 225 7.04 -11.27 -2.55
CA GLY A 225 6.24 -12.17 -1.70
C GLY A 225 6.02 -11.67 -0.27
N SER A 226 6.23 -10.37 -0.01
CA SER A 226 6.20 -9.79 1.35
C SER A 226 5.25 -8.60 1.48
N PHE A 227 4.06 -8.68 0.85
CA PHE A 227 3.03 -7.64 1.00
C PHE A 227 2.63 -7.46 2.47
N TYR A 228 2.09 -8.51 3.12
CA TYR A 228 1.61 -8.41 4.51
C TYR A 228 2.71 -8.11 5.54
N PRO A 229 3.92 -8.70 5.46
CA PRO A 229 5.03 -8.29 6.32
C PRO A 229 5.39 -6.80 6.18
N MET A 230 5.39 -6.26 4.95
CA MET A 230 5.62 -4.82 4.73
C MET A 230 4.44 -3.97 5.19
N HIS A 231 3.21 -4.41 4.94
CA HIS A 231 1.97 -3.77 5.39
C HIS A 231 1.95 -3.59 6.91
N ASP A 232 2.20 -4.66 7.66
CA ASP A 232 2.22 -4.63 9.12
C ASP A 232 3.34 -3.71 9.62
N ARG A 233 4.50 -3.74 8.96
CA ARG A 233 5.64 -2.91 9.33
C ARG A 233 5.41 -1.42 9.03
N LEU A 234 4.74 -1.08 7.92
CA LEU A 234 4.35 0.28 7.56
C LEU A 234 3.38 0.84 8.60
N PHE A 235 2.33 0.09 8.95
CA PHE A 235 1.38 0.53 9.99
C PHE A 235 2.04 0.68 11.35
N LYS A 236 2.89 -0.28 11.75
CA LYS A 236 3.65 -0.15 13.00
C LYS A 236 4.54 1.10 13.01
N GLY A 237 5.26 1.35 11.91
CA GLY A 237 6.10 2.54 11.77
C GLY A 237 5.29 3.84 11.75
N GLN A 238 4.04 3.80 11.29
CA GLN A 238 3.12 4.94 11.32
C GLN A 238 2.68 5.24 12.76
N THR A 239 2.28 4.22 13.52
CA THR A 239 1.94 4.31 14.95
C THR A 239 3.11 4.83 15.77
N ASP A 240 4.32 4.34 15.47
CA ASP A 240 5.57 4.74 16.13
C ASP A 240 6.10 6.11 15.67
N LYS A 241 5.47 6.71 14.64
CA LYS A 241 5.86 8.00 14.04
C LYS A 241 7.26 8.01 13.42
N GLU A 242 7.69 6.87 12.87
CA GLU A 242 8.96 6.71 12.17
C GLU A 242 8.96 7.35 10.77
N TRP A 243 7.76 7.54 10.19
CA TRP A 243 7.52 8.18 8.90
C TRP A 243 6.20 8.95 8.91
N GLY A 244 5.85 9.58 7.79
CA GLY A 244 4.68 10.44 7.64
C GLY A 244 5.01 11.89 7.94
N THR A 245 6.27 12.27 7.69
CA THR A 245 6.84 13.59 8.03
C THR A 245 6.51 14.68 7.02
N SER A 246 5.81 14.33 5.93
CA SER A 246 5.64 15.17 4.73
C SER A 246 6.95 15.46 3.99
N ASN A 247 8.04 14.79 4.35
CA ASN A 247 9.27 14.75 3.60
C ASN A 247 9.40 13.37 2.96
N LEU A 248 8.95 13.26 1.69
CA LEU A 248 8.89 11.99 0.98
C LEU A 248 10.24 11.29 0.85
N SER A 249 11.34 12.04 0.73
CA SER A 249 12.68 11.47 0.66
C SER A 249 13.08 10.82 1.98
N GLN A 250 12.75 11.47 3.11
CA GLN A 250 13.01 10.91 4.44
C GLN A 250 12.11 9.70 4.70
N ASP A 251 10.81 9.82 4.42
CA ASP A 251 9.85 8.75 4.62
C ASP A 251 10.22 7.52 3.78
N PHE A 252 10.64 7.72 2.52
CA PHE A 252 11.11 6.64 1.66
C PHE A 252 12.40 5.99 2.20
N SER A 253 13.35 6.77 2.70
CA SER A 253 14.57 6.24 3.32
C SER A 253 14.25 5.36 4.55
N THR A 254 13.30 5.79 5.38
CA THR A 254 12.80 4.98 6.50
C THR A 254 12.20 3.66 5.99
N MET A 255 11.33 3.72 4.97
CA MET A 255 10.66 2.54 4.40
C MET A 255 11.62 1.56 3.72
N LEU A 256 12.70 2.03 3.09
CA LEU A 256 13.79 1.17 2.60
C LEU A 256 14.50 0.45 3.76
N GLY A 257 14.56 1.07 4.95
CA GLY A 257 15.00 0.41 6.17
C GLY A 257 14.16 -0.80 6.54
N TYR A 258 12.84 -0.72 6.38
CA TYR A 258 11.94 -1.85 6.64
C TYR A 258 12.19 -3.00 5.67
N ALA A 259 12.50 -2.71 4.40
CA ALA A 259 12.87 -3.73 3.43
C ALA A 259 14.09 -4.54 3.91
N ARG A 260 15.09 -3.89 4.50
CA ARG A 260 16.24 -4.58 5.11
C ARG A 260 15.85 -5.45 6.31
N GLU A 261 15.01 -4.94 7.21
CA GLU A 261 14.50 -5.71 8.37
C GLU A 261 13.77 -6.98 7.92
N LEU A 262 12.99 -6.86 6.84
CA LEU A 262 12.22 -7.93 6.23
C LEU A 262 13.04 -8.81 5.26
N LYS A 263 14.35 -8.56 5.12
CA LYS A 263 15.28 -9.30 4.25
C LYS A 263 14.87 -9.28 2.76
N LEU A 264 14.30 -8.18 2.30
CA LEU A 264 13.97 -7.93 0.90
C LEU A 264 15.18 -7.35 0.16
N ASP A 265 15.17 -7.47 -1.18
CA ASP A 265 16.09 -6.75 -2.05
C ASP A 265 15.68 -5.27 -2.08
N GLU A 266 16.45 -4.47 -1.34
CA GLU A 266 16.25 -3.02 -1.23
C GLU A 266 16.42 -2.31 -2.58
N LYS A 267 17.35 -2.76 -3.42
CA LYS A 267 17.61 -2.13 -4.73
C LYS A 267 16.45 -2.42 -5.69
N ALA A 268 15.93 -3.64 -5.69
CA ALA A 268 14.76 -4.00 -6.47
C ALA A 268 13.52 -3.23 -6.01
N LEU A 269 13.30 -3.14 -4.69
CA LEU A 269 12.21 -2.34 -4.12
C LEU A 269 12.34 -0.87 -4.50
N GLN A 270 13.54 -0.30 -4.35
CA GLN A 270 13.82 1.08 -4.72
C GLN A 270 13.51 1.35 -6.20
N THR A 271 14.00 0.48 -7.08
CA THR A 271 13.75 0.59 -8.53
C THR A 271 12.26 0.53 -8.85
N CYS A 272 11.53 -0.39 -8.23
CA CYS A 272 10.08 -0.55 -8.40
C CYS A 272 9.29 0.69 -7.95
N VAL A 273 9.66 1.28 -6.82
CA VAL A 273 9.00 2.48 -6.30
C VAL A 273 9.32 3.69 -7.19
N GLN A 274 10.59 3.87 -7.56
CA GLN A 274 11.02 5.00 -8.39
C GLN A 274 10.47 4.97 -9.82
N SER A 275 10.24 3.78 -10.38
CA SER A 275 9.58 3.62 -11.68
C SER A 275 8.07 3.80 -11.61
N GLN A 276 7.50 3.96 -10.42
CA GLN A 276 6.06 4.04 -10.18
C GLN A 276 5.29 2.84 -10.77
N GLN A 277 5.88 1.64 -10.71
CA GLN A 277 5.36 0.42 -11.33
C GLN A 277 3.88 0.12 -10.99
N PHE A 278 3.42 0.56 -9.82
CA PHE A 278 2.06 0.31 -9.31
C PHE A 278 1.09 1.49 -9.42
N ALA A 279 1.45 2.59 -10.10
CA ALA A 279 0.61 3.78 -10.14
C ALA A 279 -0.78 3.51 -10.72
N THR A 280 -0.85 2.73 -11.81
CA THR A 280 -2.13 2.33 -12.42
C THR A 280 -2.97 1.43 -11.52
N GLN A 281 -2.34 0.52 -10.78
CA GLN A 281 -3.07 -0.38 -9.86
C GLN A 281 -3.63 0.40 -8.67
N ILE A 282 -2.83 1.28 -8.06
CA ILE A 282 -3.25 2.12 -6.93
C ILE A 282 -4.43 3.02 -7.35
N GLU A 283 -4.35 3.63 -8.54
CA GLU A 283 -5.46 4.43 -9.09
C GLU A 283 -6.70 3.57 -9.37
N SER A 284 -6.54 2.34 -9.87
CA SER A 284 -7.65 1.42 -10.10
C SER A 284 -8.35 1.05 -8.78
N ASP A 285 -7.59 0.67 -7.75
CA ASP A 285 -8.10 0.33 -6.43
C ASP A 285 -8.90 1.51 -5.83
N TYR A 286 -8.35 2.73 -5.94
CA TYR A 286 -9.00 3.96 -5.48
C TYR A 286 -10.33 4.21 -6.21
N ARG A 287 -10.36 4.06 -7.54
CA ARG A 287 -11.59 4.22 -8.34
C ARG A 287 -12.62 3.16 -7.99
N GLU A 288 -12.20 1.91 -7.83
CA GLU A 288 -13.09 0.81 -7.46
C GLU A 288 -13.69 1.03 -6.06
N GLY A 289 -12.91 1.54 -5.11
CA GLY A 289 -13.41 1.94 -3.80
C GLY A 289 -14.44 3.07 -3.89
N THR A 290 -14.14 4.10 -4.69
CA THR A 290 -15.06 5.23 -4.90
C THR A 290 -16.37 4.75 -5.52
N ALA A 291 -16.30 3.86 -6.52
CA ALA A 291 -17.47 3.26 -7.16
C ALA A 291 -18.26 2.35 -6.20
N ALA A 292 -17.60 1.70 -5.24
CA ALA A 292 -18.21 0.94 -4.16
C ALA A 292 -18.79 1.81 -3.02
N GLY A 293 -18.70 3.14 -3.12
CA GLY A 293 -19.23 4.08 -2.14
C GLY A 293 -18.31 4.39 -0.97
N VAL A 294 -17.02 4.04 -1.06
CA VAL A 294 -16.01 4.40 -0.06
C VAL A 294 -15.76 5.91 -0.08
N GLN A 295 -15.86 6.53 1.09
CA GLN A 295 -15.62 7.97 1.28
C GLN A 295 -14.57 8.27 2.36
N SER A 296 -14.11 7.24 3.09
CA SER A 296 -13.15 7.34 4.18
C SER A 296 -12.44 6.01 4.40
N THR A 297 -11.32 6.03 5.13
CA THR A 297 -10.53 4.83 5.44
C THR A 297 -10.43 4.57 6.96
N PRO A 298 -10.39 3.29 7.38
CA PRO A 298 -10.64 2.12 6.55
C PRO A 298 -12.13 1.98 6.24
N SER A 299 -12.45 1.50 5.05
CA SER A 299 -13.79 1.02 4.69
C SER A 299 -13.68 -0.39 4.13
N PHE A 300 -14.75 -1.16 4.26
CA PHE A 300 -14.76 -2.57 3.93
C PHE A 300 -16.00 -2.93 3.14
N THR A 301 -15.89 -3.86 2.20
CA THR A 301 -17.07 -4.57 1.70
C THR A 301 -17.06 -5.99 2.24
N VAL A 302 -18.17 -6.41 2.85
CA VAL A 302 -18.41 -7.78 3.31
C VAL A 302 -19.50 -8.37 2.43
N ASN A 303 -19.14 -9.30 1.53
CA ASN A 303 -20.04 -9.85 0.52
C ASN A 303 -20.77 -8.74 -0.28
N GLY A 304 -20.08 -7.62 -0.56
CA GLY A 304 -20.64 -6.46 -1.26
C GLY A 304 -21.37 -5.43 -0.38
N THR A 305 -21.57 -5.71 0.91
CA THR A 305 -22.17 -4.75 1.87
C THR A 305 -21.08 -3.87 2.47
N LEU A 306 -21.22 -2.56 2.36
CA LEU A 306 -20.25 -1.60 2.90
C LEU A 306 -20.32 -1.51 4.44
N VAL A 307 -19.16 -1.61 5.08
CA VAL A 307 -18.92 -1.37 6.51
C VAL A 307 -17.85 -0.29 6.63
N VAL A 308 -18.16 0.81 7.32
CA VAL A 308 -17.31 1.99 7.37
C VAL A 308 -16.58 2.10 8.72
N GLY A 309 -15.31 2.46 8.66
CA GLY A 309 -14.49 2.78 9.82
C GLY A 309 -13.83 1.57 10.47
N ALA A 310 -12.89 1.87 11.37
CA ALA A 310 -12.16 0.87 12.16
C ALA A 310 -13.04 0.32 13.28
N GLN A 311 -13.93 -0.61 12.94
CA GLN A 311 -14.82 -1.26 13.89
C GLN A 311 -14.03 -2.17 14.86
N PRO A 312 -14.43 -2.26 16.15
CA PRO A 312 -13.80 -3.15 17.10
C PRO A 312 -14.04 -4.62 16.71
N TYR A 313 -13.19 -5.52 17.22
CA TYR A 313 -13.27 -6.95 16.91
C TYR A 313 -14.65 -7.56 17.17
N ASP A 314 -15.33 -7.18 18.26
CA ASP A 314 -16.65 -7.74 18.58
C ASP A 314 -17.71 -7.43 17.51
N THR A 315 -17.62 -6.26 16.87
CA THR A 315 -18.49 -5.91 15.73
C THR A 315 -18.21 -6.84 14.55
N TRP A 316 -16.93 -7.09 14.24
CA TRP A 316 -16.54 -8.01 13.16
C TRP A 316 -16.96 -9.44 13.43
N LYS A 317 -16.74 -9.91 14.66
CA LYS A 317 -17.16 -11.21 15.14
C LYS A 317 -18.66 -11.41 14.90
N LYS A 318 -19.47 -10.45 15.34
CA LYS A 318 -20.92 -10.47 15.14
C LYS A 318 -21.29 -10.50 13.66
N THR A 319 -20.71 -9.60 12.86
CA THR A 319 -20.98 -9.52 11.41
C THR A 319 -20.67 -10.84 10.70
N PHE A 320 -19.50 -11.43 10.97
CA PHE A 320 -19.11 -12.68 10.32
C PHE A 320 -19.92 -13.87 10.80
N ASP A 321 -20.25 -13.96 12.09
CA ASP A 321 -21.09 -15.03 12.62
C ASP A 321 -22.51 -14.97 12.04
N ASP A 322 -23.08 -13.76 11.91
CA ASP A 322 -24.39 -13.57 11.27
C ASP A 322 -24.36 -13.95 9.78
N GLU A 323 -23.28 -13.62 9.05
CA GLU A 323 -23.10 -14.03 7.65
C GLU A 323 -22.94 -15.55 7.51
N LEU A 324 -22.17 -16.20 8.39
CA LEU A 324 -22.04 -17.67 8.38
C LEU A 324 -23.37 -18.35 8.70
N ALA A 325 -24.12 -17.83 9.67
CA ALA A 325 -25.44 -18.37 10.03
C ALA A 325 -26.43 -18.30 8.86
N LYS A 326 -26.45 -17.22 8.08
CA LYS A 326 -27.27 -17.10 6.85
C LYS A 326 -26.90 -18.15 5.80
N LEU A 327 -25.65 -18.60 5.79
CA LEU A 327 -25.13 -19.61 4.89
C LEU A 327 -25.25 -21.04 5.45
N GLY A 328 -25.81 -21.22 6.65
CA GLY A 328 -25.92 -22.51 7.33
C GLY A 328 -24.57 -23.10 7.74
N LYS A 329 -23.58 -22.25 8.02
CA LYS A 329 -22.21 -22.63 8.39
C LYS A 329 -21.88 -22.31 9.84
#